data_AF-A0A951CWR9-F1
#
_entry.id   AF-A0A951CWR9-F1
#
_cell.length_a   1.000
_cell.length_b   1.000
_cell.length_c   1.000
_cell.angle_alpha   90.00
_cell.angle_beta   90.00
_cell.angle_gamma   90.00
#
_symmetry.space_group_name_H-M   'P 1'
#
loop_
_entity.id
_entity.type
_entity.pdbx_description
1 polymer ?
#
loop_
_entity_poly.entity_id
_entity_poly.type
_entity_poly.pdbx_seq_one_letter_code
_entity_poly.pdbx_strand_id
1 'polypeptide(L)'
;MRIASTVVIRYPEVVSIGDHVAIDDFTYITTSTEVGSYVHIGPHCSIIGGKQAQCFMEDFSGLAAGCRLVCASGDLFGGGLMHPWVPAAYRGEIHVCADKITKVRSSRHRVRCSSRGHAGRGRGGG
;
A
#
# COMPACT_ATOMS: atom_id res chain seq x y z
N MET A 1 -18.45 -10.62 5.74
CA MET A 1 -17.67 -9.41 5.36
C MET A 1 -18.50 -8.17 5.65
N ARG A 2 -17.90 -7.12 6.22
CA ARG A 2 -18.55 -5.82 6.44
C ARG A 2 -17.66 -4.70 5.93
N ILE A 3 -18.15 -3.90 4.99
CA ILE A 3 -17.44 -2.73 4.47
C ILE A 3 -18.38 -1.54 4.65
N ALA A 4 -17.91 -0.50 5.35
CA ALA A 4 -18.70 0.70 5.52
C ALA A 4 -18.89 1.45 4.18
N SER A 5 -20.03 2.13 4.00
CA SER A 5 -20.38 2.80 2.74
C SER A 5 -19.46 3.98 2.38
N THR A 6 -18.76 4.51 3.37
CA THR A 6 -17.80 5.63 3.22
C THR A 6 -16.40 5.16 2.82
N VAL A 7 -16.16 3.85 2.75
CA VAL A 7 -14.89 3.28 2.30
C VAL A 7 -14.74 3.54 0.82
N VAL A 8 -13.58 4.06 0.42
CA VAL A 8 -13.26 4.28 -1.00
C VAL A 8 -12.12 3.36 -1.40
N ILE A 9 -12.41 2.48 -2.35
CA ILE A 9 -11.46 1.61 -3.02
C ILE A 9 -11.33 2.12 -4.45
N ARG A 10 -10.16 2.67 -4.80
CA ARG A 10 -9.97 3.32 -6.11
C ARG A 10 -9.85 2.33 -7.28
N TYR A 11 -9.24 1.18 -7.03
CA TYR A 11 -8.97 0.15 -8.03
C TYR A 11 -9.50 -1.20 -7.54
N PRO A 12 -10.84 -1.40 -7.50
CA PRO A 12 -11.42 -2.64 -6.98
C PRO A 12 -10.99 -3.88 -7.76
N GLU A 13 -10.60 -3.74 -9.03
CA GLU A 13 -10.14 -4.84 -9.89
C GLU A 13 -8.78 -5.42 -9.50
N VAL A 14 -8.02 -4.73 -8.65
CA VAL A 14 -6.72 -5.20 -8.12
C VAL A 14 -6.72 -5.32 -6.59
N VAL A 15 -7.91 -5.44 -6.00
CA VAL A 15 -8.10 -5.65 -4.57
C VAL A 15 -8.78 -7.00 -4.34
N SER A 16 -8.17 -7.84 -3.50
CA SER A 16 -8.76 -9.08 -3.03
C SER A 16 -8.99 -9.01 -1.52
N ILE A 17 -10.13 -9.52 -1.08
CA ILE A 17 -10.54 -9.53 0.32
C ILE A 17 -10.99 -10.94 0.67
N GLY A 18 -10.36 -11.52 1.69
CA GLY A 18 -10.69 -12.83 2.23
C GLY A 18 -11.96 -12.84 3.09
N ASP A 19 -12.11 -13.88 3.89
CA ASP A 19 -13.31 -14.09 4.71
C ASP A 19 -13.24 -13.37 6.05
N HIS A 20 -14.40 -13.05 6.63
CA HIS A 20 -14.49 -12.43 7.96
C HIS A 20 -13.71 -11.10 8.10
N VAL A 21 -13.72 -10.29 7.03
CA VAL A 21 -13.08 -8.97 7.03
C VAL A 21 -14.08 -7.87 7.40
N ALA A 22 -13.62 -6.90 8.21
CA ALA A 22 -14.32 -5.67 8.54
C ALA A 22 -13.48 -4.44 8.16
N ILE A 23 -14.03 -3.52 7.36
CA ILE A 23 -13.41 -2.24 6.99
C ILE A 23 -14.33 -1.11 7.44
N ASP A 24 -13.80 -0.26 8.31
CA ASP A 24 -14.53 0.85 8.92
C ASP A 24 -14.47 2.15 8.11
N ASP A 25 -15.31 3.09 8.53
CA ASP A 25 -15.57 4.35 7.84
C ASP A 25 -14.32 5.17 7.51
N PHE A 26 -14.42 5.91 6.41
CA PHE A 26 -13.39 6.83 5.92
C PHE A 26 -12.03 6.17 5.62
N THR A 27 -12.03 4.85 5.41
CA THR A 27 -10.84 4.13 4.94
C THR A 27 -10.63 4.36 3.44
N TYR A 28 -9.39 4.64 3.07
CA TYR A 28 -9.02 5.00 1.69
C TYR A 28 -7.96 4.04 1.13
N ILE A 29 -8.29 3.28 0.08
CA ILE A 29 -7.39 2.29 -0.54
C ILE A 29 -7.14 2.68 -2.01
N THR A 30 -5.88 3.01 -2.33
CA THR A 30 -5.44 3.43 -3.68
C THR A 30 -4.29 2.60 -4.25
N THR A 31 -4.03 1.47 -3.62
CA THR A 31 -2.92 0.56 -3.94
C THR A 31 -3.49 -0.82 -4.24
N SER A 32 -2.81 -1.64 -5.04
CA SER A 32 -3.19 -3.06 -5.15
C SER A 32 -3.06 -3.70 -3.76
N THR A 33 -4.14 -4.31 -3.28
CA THR A 33 -4.22 -4.75 -1.88
C THR A 33 -4.80 -6.15 -1.81
N GLU A 34 -4.07 -7.05 -1.17
CA GLU A 34 -4.56 -8.39 -0.84
C GLU A 34 -4.78 -8.47 0.67
N VAL A 35 -6.03 -8.70 1.06
CA VAL A 35 -6.42 -8.85 2.47
C VAL A 35 -6.78 -10.30 2.74
N GLY A 36 -6.08 -10.92 3.70
CA GLY A 36 -6.38 -12.26 4.20
C GLY A 36 -7.70 -12.32 4.97
N SER A 37 -7.89 -13.41 5.72
CA SER A 37 -9.11 -13.67 6.49
C SER A 37 -8.98 -13.23 7.96
N TYR A 38 -10.11 -12.95 8.61
CA TYR A 38 -10.17 -12.47 10.00
C TYR A 38 -9.39 -11.17 10.23
N VAL A 39 -9.54 -10.22 9.29
CA VAL A 39 -8.86 -8.92 9.32
C VAL A 39 -9.82 -7.80 9.71
N HIS A 40 -9.36 -6.89 10.57
CA HIS A 40 -10.07 -5.65 10.89
C HIS A 40 -9.25 -4.43 10.48
N ILE A 41 -9.81 -3.57 9.62
CA ILE A 41 -9.25 -2.27 9.27
C ILE A 41 -10.10 -1.19 9.93
N GLY A 42 -9.55 -0.54 10.95
CA GLY A 42 -10.21 0.52 11.70
C GLY A 42 -10.46 1.79 10.88
N PRO A 43 -11.25 2.73 11.43
CA PRO A 43 -11.70 3.90 10.69
C PRO A 43 -10.54 4.83 10.35
N HIS A 44 -10.73 5.65 9.32
CA HIS A 44 -9.75 6.64 8.84
C HIS A 44 -8.38 6.05 8.46
N CYS A 45 -8.29 4.75 8.13
CA CYS A 45 -7.05 4.19 7.61
C CYS A 45 -6.78 4.66 6.17
N SER A 46 -5.53 4.69 5.73
CA SER A 46 -5.23 4.82 4.31
C SER A 46 -4.08 3.94 3.84
N ILE A 47 -4.29 3.29 2.70
CA ILE A 47 -3.33 2.46 1.99
C ILE A 47 -3.06 3.16 0.65
N ILE A 48 -1.90 3.79 0.54
CA ILE A 48 -1.54 4.64 -0.60
C ILE A 48 -0.23 4.20 -1.25
N GLY A 49 -0.03 4.55 -2.52
CA GLY A 49 1.10 4.05 -3.31
C GLY A 49 0.80 3.87 -4.80
N GLY A 50 -0.49 3.97 -5.18
CA GLY A 50 -0.92 3.85 -6.56
C GLY A 50 -1.01 2.40 -7.03
N LYS A 51 -1.54 2.20 -8.24
CA LYS A 51 -1.87 0.86 -8.77
C LYS A 51 -0.67 -0.08 -8.92
N GLN A 52 0.54 0.47 -9.05
CA GLN A 52 1.77 -0.31 -9.26
C GLN A 52 2.36 -0.86 -7.95
N ALA A 53 2.01 -0.26 -6.81
CA ALA A 53 2.44 -0.76 -5.51
C ALA A 53 1.51 -1.83 -4.98
N GLN A 54 2.02 -2.63 -4.04
CA GLN A 54 1.30 -3.76 -3.47
C GLN A 54 1.33 -3.73 -1.95
N CYS A 55 0.18 -4.01 -1.35
CA CYS A 55 0.01 -4.19 0.08
C CYS A 55 -0.58 -5.57 0.34
N PHE A 56 0.03 -6.34 1.22
CA PHE A 56 -0.41 -7.69 1.60
C PHE A 56 -0.70 -7.71 3.09
N MET A 57 -1.93 -8.03 3.47
CA MET A 57 -2.33 -8.27 4.86
C MET A 57 -2.58 -9.76 5.06
N GLU A 58 -1.82 -10.38 5.97
CA GLU A 58 -2.01 -11.80 6.30
C GLU A 58 -3.26 -12.03 7.16
N ASP A 59 -3.64 -13.29 7.29
CA ASP A 59 -4.73 -13.70 8.17
C ASP A 59 -4.48 -13.26 9.62
N PHE A 60 -5.55 -12.88 10.33
CA PHE A 60 -5.49 -12.39 11.73
C PHE A 60 -4.64 -11.13 11.93
N SER A 61 -4.38 -10.37 10.86
CA SER A 61 -3.82 -9.02 10.95
C SER A 61 -4.91 -7.97 11.13
N GLY A 62 -4.52 -6.71 11.34
CA GLY A 62 -5.48 -5.60 11.43
C GLY A 62 -4.81 -4.25 11.31
N LEU A 63 -5.58 -3.18 11.22
CA LEU A 63 -5.09 -1.81 11.29
C LEU A 63 -5.89 -1.06 12.35
N ALA A 64 -5.19 -0.42 13.27
CA ALA A 64 -5.83 0.46 14.23
C ALA A 64 -6.34 1.72 13.55
N ALA A 65 -7.30 2.40 14.18
CA ALA A 65 -7.86 3.64 13.67
C ALA A 65 -6.75 4.67 13.33
N GLY A 66 -6.86 5.28 12.15
CA GLY A 66 -5.92 6.30 11.67
C GLY A 66 -4.58 5.79 11.14
N CYS A 67 -4.37 4.48 10.98
CA CYS A 67 -3.14 3.94 10.40
C CYS A 67 -2.94 4.39 8.94
N ARG A 68 -1.68 4.64 8.57
CA ARG A 68 -1.26 5.06 7.23
C ARG A 68 -0.20 4.10 6.70
N LEU A 69 -0.46 3.48 5.56
CA LEU A 69 0.47 2.63 4.83
C LEU A 69 0.82 3.31 3.51
N VAL A 70 2.11 3.47 3.26
CA VAL A 70 2.64 4.18 2.09
C VAL A 70 3.53 3.23 1.32
N CYS A 71 2.93 2.56 0.34
CA CYS A 71 3.56 1.51 -0.46
C CYS A 71 4.32 2.05 -1.66
N ALA A 72 4.23 3.35 -1.97
CA ALA A 72 5.14 3.98 -2.92
C ALA A 72 5.48 5.40 -2.51
N SER A 73 6.73 5.79 -2.77
CA SER A 73 7.21 7.15 -2.58
C SER A 73 8.03 7.57 -3.80
N GLY A 74 7.98 8.86 -4.16
CA GLY A 74 8.92 9.40 -5.13
C GLY A 74 10.34 9.50 -4.55
N ASP A 75 11.33 9.64 -5.41
CA ASP A 75 12.72 9.84 -5.03
C ASP A 75 12.94 11.18 -4.29
N LEU A 76 13.29 11.08 -3.01
CA LEU A 76 13.57 12.20 -2.10
C LEU A 76 15.01 12.70 -2.16
N PHE A 77 15.92 12.02 -2.88
CA PHE A 77 17.36 12.30 -2.84
C PHE A 77 17.86 13.12 -4.04
N GLY A 78 16.96 13.71 -4.82
CA GLY A 78 17.28 14.71 -5.84
C GLY A 78 17.22 14.23 -7.29
N GLY A 79 16.70 13.02 -7.57
CA GLY A 79 16.56 12.49 -8.92
C GLY A 79 15.38 13.04 -9.73
N GLY A 80 14.61 13.99 -9.21
CA GLY A 80 13.59 14.71 -9.99
C GLY A 80 12.58 15.49 -9.15
N LEU A 81 11.60 16.10 -9.83
CA LEU A 81 10.55 16.88 -9.18
C LEU A 81 9.40 15.97 -8.70
N MET A 82 8.80 16.29 -7.56
CA MET A 82 7.87 15.37 -6.87
C MET A 82 6.42 15.82 -6.81
N HIS A 83 6.13 16.98 -7.39
CA HIS A 83 4.79 17.52 -7.35
C HIS A 83 3.87 16.76 -8.34
N PRO A 84 2.64 16.39 -7.95
CA PRO A 84 1.72 15.66 -8.82
C PRO A 84 1.38 16.39 -10.13
N TRP A 85 1.53 17.71 -10.21
CA TRP A 85 1.33 18.44 -11.47
C TRP A 85 2.55 18.50 -12.39
N VAL A 86 3.70 18.00 -11.93
CA VAL A 86 4.89 17.93 -12.78
C VAL A 86 4.66 16.87 -13.86
N PRO A 87 4.94 17.15 -15.14
CA PRO A 87 4.86 16.13 -16.19
C PRO A 87 5.76 14.93 -15.91
N ALA A 88 5.35 13.73 -16.34
CA ALA A 88 6.06 12.49 -16.03
C ALA A 88 7.55 12.51 -16.46
N ALA A 89 7.89 13.25 -17.52
CA ALA A 89 9.26 13.41 -18.00
C ALA A 89 10.22 14.09 -17.00
N TYR A 90 9.71 14.87 -16.04
CA TYR A 90 10.51 15.59 -15.05
C TYR A 90 10.35 15.02 -13.63
N ARG A 91 9.58 13.93 -13.47
CA ARG A 91 9.42 13.28 -12.18
C ARG A 91 10.59 12.35 -11.89
N GLY A 92 11.01 12.35 -10.63
CA GLY A 92 11.99 11.38 -10.13
C GLY A 92 11.42 9.96 -10.16
N GLU A 93 12.31 8.98 -9.98
CA GLU A 93 11.91 7.58 -9.91
C GLU A 93 10.89 7.34 -8.78
N ILE A 94 9.94 6.43 -9.02
CA ILE A 94 8.98 6.01 -8.01
C ILE A 94 9.50 4.74 -7.36
N HIS A 95 9.80 4.85 -6.07
CA HIS A 95 10.21 3.73 -5.25
C HIS A 95 8.94 3.01 -4.79
N VAL A 96 8.67 1.88 -5.42
CA VAL A 96 7.56 0.99 -5.07
C VAL A 96 8.02 -0.01 -4.02
N CYS A 97 7.23 -0.13 -2.97
CA CYS A 97 7.37 -1.12 -1.91
C CYS A 97 6.23 -2.14 -1.97
N ALA A 98 6.57 -3.39 -1.69
CA ALA A 98 5.61 -4.40 -1.29
C ALA A 98 5.54 -4.42 0.25
N ASP A 99 4.49 -3.81 0.81
CA ASP A 99 4.29 -3.82 2.26
C ASP A 99 3.59 -5.12 2.67
N LYS A 100 4.25 -5.89 3.54
CA LYS A 100 3.69 -7.12 4.10
C LYS A 100 3.34 -6.93 5.57
N ILE A 101 2.09 -7.16 5.91
CA ILE A 101 1.55 -6.96 7.25
C ILE A 101 1.15 -8.31 7.83
N THR A 102 2.02 -8.83 8.70
CA THR A 102 1.83 -10.14 9.33
C THR A 102 1.19 -10.03 10.72
N LYS A 103 1.44 -8.92 11.44
CA LYS A 103 0.86 -8.65 12.76
C LYS A 103 0.97 -7.18 13.11
N VAL A 104 -0.16 -6.49 13.25
CA VAL A 104 -0.17 -5.09 13.73
C VAL A 104 -0.40 -5.12 15.23
N ARG A 105 0.69 -5.04 15.98
CA ARG A 105 0.62 -4.57 17.38
C ARG A 105 0.56 -3.04 17.33
N SER A 106 -0.59 -2.50 17.69
CA SER A 106 -0.87 -1.06 17.70
C SER A 106 0.03 -0.31 18.68
N SER A 107 1.22 0.09 18.23
CA SER A 107 1.93 1.28 18.74
C SER A 107 3.14 1.58 17.85
N ARG A 108 2.95 2.50 16.89
CA ARG A 108 4.04 3.17 16.14
C ARG A 108 5.05 2.24 15.44
N HIS A 109 4.61 1.38 14.52
CA HIS A 109 5.54 0.65 13.66
C HIS A 109 5.51 1.19 12.22
N ARG A 110 6.65 1.75 11.79
CA ARG A 110 7.02 1.80 10.38
C ARG A 110 7.08 0.34 9.92
N VAL A 111 6.07 -0.12 9.18
CA VAL A 111 6.12 -1.45 8.54
C VAL A 111 7.40 -1.48 7.72
N ARG A 112 8.33 -2.36 8.09
CA ARG A 112 9.63 -2.45 7.43
C ARG A 112 9.38 -3.21 6.14
N CYS A 113 9.30 -2.47 5.03
CA CYS A 113 9.29 -3.02 3.69
C CYS A 113 10.44 -4.03 3.54
N SER A 114 10.14 -5.31 3.38
CA SER A 114 11.14 -6.26 2.90
C SER A 114 11.21 -6.09 1.40
N SER A 115 12.18 -5.32 0.92
CA SER A 115 12.50 -5.23 -0.51
C SER A 115 12.88 -6.62 -1.03
N ARG A 116 11.91 -7.36 -1.60
CA ARG A 116 12.24 -8.48 -2.48
C ARG A 116 12.76 -7.89 -3.78
N GLY A 117 13.92 -8.37 -4.19
CA GLY A 117 14.82 -7.73 -5.13
C GLY A 117 14.19 -7.34 -6.46
N HIS A 118 14.66 -6.20 -6.97
CA HIS A 118 14.59 -5.88 -8.38
C HIS A 118 15.30 -7.02 -9.14
N ALA A 119 14.54 -7.82 -9.88
CA ALA A 119 15.06 -8.79 -10.82
C ALA A 119 15.87 -8.03 -11.89
N GLY A 120 17.09 -8.49 -12.14
CA GLY A 120 18.10 -7.80 -12.92
C GLY A 120 17.65 -7.46 -14.35
N ARG A 121 17.99 -6.23 -14.77
CA ARG A 121 18.23 -5.95 -16.18
C ARG A 121 19.71 -6.22 -16.45
N GLY A 122 19.97 -7.33 -17.14
CA GLY A 122 21.30 -7.67 -17.62
C GLY A 122 21.86 -6.56 -18.50
N ARG A 123 23.08 -6.12 -18.21
CA ARG A 123 23.94 -5.49 -19.20
C ARG A 123 24.62 -6.62 -19.97
N GLY A 124 24.09 -6.92 -21.16
CA GLY A 124 24.79 -7.68 -22.18
C GLY A 124 25.47 -6.71 -23.16
N GLY A 125 26.70 -7.05 -23.53
CA GLY A 125 27.31 -6.68 -24.82
C GLY A 125 28.26 -5.48 -24.81
N GLY A 126 29.51 -5.74 -25.20
CA GLY A 126 30.49 -4.75 -25.65
C GLY A 126 31.87 -4.96 -25.09
#